data_AF-A0A950TG93-F1
#
_entry.id   AF-A0A950TG93-F1
#
_cell.length_a   1.000
_cell.length_b   1.000
_cell.length_c   1.000
_cell.angle_alpha   90.00
_cell.angle_beta   90.00
_cell.angle_gamma   90.00
#
_symmetry.space_group_name_H-M   'P 1'
#
loop_
_entity.id
_entity.type
_entity.pdbx_description
1 polymer ?
#
loop_
_entity_poly.entity_id
_entity_poly.type
_entity_poly.pdbx_seq_one_letter_code
_entity_poly.pdbx_strand_id
1 'polypeptide(L)'
;TAVGGIATPETVHGMTTWPLSIVLIAIAMVVTTVAASLYLIKVHGWAAQTAMFAAVPGALSQVVVMAVDRDADMRGIVVVQTVRAIATTIGVPIALIAFGLAGPARFPVSGPGILDAPWQAGLLIGSAVLAAVALYRVGFSGGFFFGPMVVSAVLHGSGFVELRPPGWFASMAMIGLGAVNGSRFANTPFRTLLHYLAASLGSLAVAVAVLFGFVAIAALTTSVRMSDLIVSYAPGAVDAMMILAIALHADPVFVGACHLARIIVVSAALPFGAHMTERFGHKPHHHDLPEPLDTARDALED
;
A
#
# COMPACT_ATOMS: atom_id res chain seq x y z
N THR A 1 14.69 -12.61 -1.32
CA THR A 1 13.50 -12.48 -0.47
C THR A 1 12.63 -13.71 -0.62
N ALA A 2 11.83 -14.07 0.38
CA ALA A 2 10.88 -15.20 0.26
C ALA A 2 9.99 -15.09 -0.99
N VAL A 3 9.62 -13.86 -1.34
CA VAL A 3 8.79 -13.48 -2.49
C VAL A 3 9.52 -13.69 -3.82
N GLY A 4 10.79 -13.26 -3.93
CA GLY A 4 11.56 -13.42 -5.15
C GLY A 4 11.97 -14.87 -5.42
N GLY A 5 12.11 -15.73 -4.41
CA GLY A 5 12.43 -17.14 -4.60
C GLY A 5 11.30 -17.99 -5.24
N ILE A 6 10.13 -17.39 -5.46
CA ILE A 6 8.96 -18.01 -6.09
C ILE A 6 8.82 -17.55 -7.55
N ALA A 7 9.58 -16.53 -7.99
CA ALA A 7 9.56 -16.05 -9.36
C ALA A 7 10.11 -17.11 -10.32
N THR A 8 9.35 -17.43 -11.38
CA THR A 8 9.73 -18.44 -12.36
C THR A 8 10.29 -17.80 -13.64
N PRO A 9 10.98 -18.55 -14.52
CA PRO A 9 11.43 -18.03 -15.81
C PRO A 9 10.28 -17.50 -16.70
N GLU A 10 9.04 -17.98 -16.53
CA GLU A 10 7.88 -17.45 -17.25
C GLU A 10 7.53 -16.00 -16.86
N THR A 11 7.80 -15.60 -15.61
CA THR A 11 7.68 -14.21 -15.14
C THR A 11 8.52 -13.24 -15.97
N VAL A 12 9.71 -13.67 -16.41
CA VAL A 12 10.62 -12.85 -17.23
C VAL A 12 10.08 -12.69 -18.67
N HIS A 13 9.37 -13.69 -19.19
CA HIS A 13 8.77 -13.63 -20.52
C HIS A 13 7.50 -12.74 -20.55
N GLY A 14 6.77 -12.70 -19.43
CA GLY A 14 5.59 -11.84 -19.24
C GLY A 14 5.90 -10.34 -19.18
N MET A 15 7.15 -9.93 -18.98
CA MET A 15 7.56 -8.51 -18.90
C MET A 15 7.17 -7.67 -20.12
N THR A 16 6.93 -8.30 -21.28
CA THR A 16 6.54 -7.62 -22.52
C THR A 16 5.07 -7.16 -22.54
N THR A 17 4.17 -7.82 -21.78
CA THR A 17 2.74 -7.45 -21.68
C THR A 17 2.40 -6.61 -20.46
N TRP A 18 3.32 -6.51 -19.48
CA TRP A 18 3.14 -5.70 -18.27
C TRP A 18 3.04 -4.18 -18.47
N PRO A 19 3.70 -3.52 -19.46
CA PRO A 19 3.65 -2.07 -19.59
C PRO A 19 2.23 -1.53 -19.71
N LEU A 20 1.35 -2.24 -20.42
CA LEU A 20 -0.05 -1.87 -20.53
C LEU A 20 -0.76 -1.87 -19.18
N SER A 21 -0.55 -2.91 -18.37
CA SER A 21 -1.12 -2.99 -17.03
C SER A 21 -0.52 -1.96 -16.07
N ILE A 22 0.77 -1.64 -16.22
CA ILE A 22 1.43 -0.57 -15.45
C ILE A 22 0.85 0.81 -15.81
N VAL A 23 0.55 1.05 -17.08
CA VAL A 23 -0.14 2.29 -17.50
C VAL A 23 -1.57 2.33 -16.98
N LEU A 24 -2.31 1.22 -17.08
CA LEU A 24 -3.66 1.10 -16.54
C LEU A 24 -3.70 1.36 -15.03
N ILE A 25 -2.78 0.79 -14.26
CA ILE A 25 -2.73 1.04 -12.82
C ILE A 25 -2.32 2.48 -12.51
N ALA A 26 -1.42 3.09 -13.30
CA ALA A 26 -1.06 4.50 -13.15
C ALA A 26 -2.29 5.41 -13.32
N ILE A 27 -3.08 5.17 -14.38
CA ILE A 27 -4.33 5.88 -14.62
C ILE A 27 -5.33 5.60 -13.49
N ALA A 28 -5.49 4.33 -13.11
CA ALA A 28 -6.40 3.93 -12.03
C ALA A 28 -6.08 4.66 -10.72
N MET A 29 -4.81 4.83 -10.38
CA MET A 29 -4.41 5.55 -9.16
C MET A 29 -4.78 7.03 -9.19
N VAL A 30 -4.61 7.69 -10.34
CA VAL A 30 -5.02 9.10 -10.49
C VAL A 30 -6.55 9.20 -10.39
N VAL A 31 -7.29 8.35 -11.10
CA VAL A 31 -8.76 8.36 -11.10
C VAL A 31 -9.30 8.03 -9.71
N THR A 32 -8.77 7.02 -9.04
CA THR A 32 -9.17 6.66 -7.67
C THR A 32 -8.88 7.80 -6.70
N THR A 33 -7.74 8.48 -6.81
CA THR A 33 -7.41 9.63 -5.95
C THR A 33 -8.45 10.73 -6.17
N VAL A 34 -8.72 11.12 -7.42
CA VAL A 34 -9.71 12.15 -7.76
C VAL A 34 -11.11 11.76 -7.28
N ALA A 35 -11.54 10.52 -7.51
CA ALA A 35 -12.85 10.03 -7.12
C ALA A 35 -13.04 10.04 -5.60
N ALA A 36 -12.04 9.57 -4.85
CA ALA A 36 -12.05 9.61 -3.39
C ALA A 36 -12.04 11.05 -2.85
N SER A 37 -11.29 11.97 -3.47
CA SER A 37 -11.32 13.39 -3.11
C SER A 37 -12.69 14.01 -3.35
N LEU A 38 -13.30 13.75 -4.50
CA LEU A 38 -14.64 14.24 -4.83
C LEU A 38 -15.71 13.71 -3.87
N TYR A 39 -15.59 12.45 -3.44
CA TYR A 39 -16.44 11.88 -2.40
C TYR A 39 -16.32 12.66 -1.08
N LEU A 40 -15.09 12.91 -0.60
CA LEU A 40 -14.86 13.66 0.64
C LEU A 40 -15.38 15.11 0.55
N ILE A 41 -15.25 15.75 -0.61
CA ILE A 41 -15.78 17.11 -0.85
C ILE A 41 -17.30 17.11 -0.86
N LYS A 42 -17.93 16.20 -1.61
CA LYS A 42 -19.39 16.23 -1.83
C LYS A 42 -20.19 15.65 -0.67
N VAL A 43 -19.70 14.61 -0.02
CA VAL A 43 -20.43 13.88 1.03
C VAL A 43 -20.09 14.40 2.42
N HIS A 44 -18.83 14.73 2.67
CA HIS A 44 -18.36 15.20 3.99
C HIS A 44 -18.05 16.69 4.03
N GLY A 45 -18.14 17.42 2.91
CA GLY A 45 -17.96 18.88 2.88
C GLY A 45 -16.51 19.35 3.06
N TRP A 46 -15.52 18.47 2.83
CA TRP A 46 -14.12 18.82 3.08
C TRP A 46 -13.60 19.86 2.09
N ALA A 47 -12.64 20.68 2.55
CA ALA A 47 -11.87 21.56 1.68
C ALA A 47 -11.13 20.74 0.61
N ALA A 48 -11.03 21.25 -0.61
CA ALA A 48 -10.50 20.52 -1.76
C ALA A 48 -9.05 20.02 -1.54
N GLN A 49 -8.21 20.84 -0.91
CA GLN A 49 -6.83 20.49 -0.57
C GLN A 49 -6.77 19.36 0.46
N THR A 50 -7.49 19.49 1.58
CA THR A 50 -7.59 18.47 2.62
C THR A 50 -8.13 17.14 2.08
N ALA A 51 -9.19 17.18 1.26
CA ALA A 51 -9.77 16.01 0.62
C ALA A 51 -8.81 15.33 -0.36
N MET A 52 -8.06 16.12 -1.14
CA MET A 52 -7.04 15.58 -2.03
C MET A 52 -5.93 14.90 -1.26
N PHE A 53 -5.36 15.60 -0.29
CA PHE A 53 -4.31 15.07 0.56
C PHE A 53 -4.76 13.81 1.29
N ALA A 54 -5.98 13.76 1.82
CA ALA A 54 -6.51 12.55 2.45
C ALA A 54 -6.73 11.37 1.48
N ALA A 55 -7.10 11.66 0.23
CA ALA A 55 -7.37 10.63 -0.78
C ALA A 55 -6.10 9.96 -1.34
N VAL A 56 -4.97 10.65 -1.32
CA VAL A 56 -3.69 10.14 -1.86
C VAL A 56 -3.26 8.85 -1.14
N PRO A 57 -3.01 7.73 -1.86
CA PRO A 57 -2.54 6.50 -1.25
C PRO A 57 -1.02 6.48 -1.03
N GLY A 58 -0.59 6.18 0.20
CA GLY A 58 0.79 5.72 0.48
C GLY A 58 1.89 6.79 0.55
N ALA A 59 1.58 8.09 0.59
CA ALA A 59 2.56 9.18 0.60
C ALA A 59 2.45 10.10 1.84
N LEU A 60 2.14 9.55 3.01
CA LEU A 60 1.91 10.30 4.27
C LEU A 60 3.00 11.35 4.54
N SER A 61 4.28 10.96 4.45
CA SER A 61 5.40 11.87 4.74
C SER A 61 5.44 13.07 3.79
N GLN A 62 5.23 12.86 2.49
CA GLN A 62 5.21 13.94 1.50
C GLN A 62 3.96 14.82 1.65
N VAL A 63 2.82 14.20 1.92
CA VAL A 63 1.55 14.90 2.12
C VAL A 63 1.61 15.80 3.34
N VAL A 64 2.18 15.33 4.46
CA VAL A 64 2.31 16.15 5.68
C VAL A 64 3.17 17.39 5.42
N VAL A 65 4.30 17.25 4.71
CA VAL A 65 5.13 18.40 4.34
C VAL A 65 4.34 19.41 3.51
N MET A 66 3.62 18.96 2.49
CA MET A 66 2.82 19.86 1.64
C MET A 66 1.58 20.44 2.32
N ALA A 67 1.03 19.74 3.32
CA ALA A 67 -0.15 20.14 4.06
C ALA A 67 0.18 21.25 5.08
N VAL A 68 1.37 21.22 5.69
CA VAL A 68 1.85 22.29 6.59
C VAL A 68 1.89 23.62 5.86
N ASP A 69 2.42 23.64 4.64
CA ASP A 69 2.56 24.86 3.85
C ASP A 69 1.21 25.42 3.36
N ARG A 70 0.12 24.65 3.46
CA ARG A 70 -1.19 24.95 2.84
C ARG A 70 -2.35 25.03 3.82
N ASP A 71 -2.07 25.07 5.13
CA ASP A 71 -3.07 25.14 6.21
C ASP A 71 -4.19 24.07 6.09
N ALA A 72 -3.85 22.91 5.52
CA ALA A 72 -4.80 21.81 5.38
C ALA A 72 -4.96 21.07 6.71
N ASP A 73 -6.19 20.60 7.02
CA ASP A 73 -6.45 19.82 8.24
C ASP A 73 -5.64 18.51 8.28
N MET A 74 -4.46 18.62 8.91
CA MET A 74 -3.52 17.54 9.06
C MET A 74 -4.10 16.37 9.87
N ARG A 75 -4.95 16.67 10.86
CA ARG A 75 -5.55 15.63 11.71
C ARG A 75 -6.49 14.76 10.86
N GLY A 76 -7.38 15.39 10.10
CA GLY A 76 -8.28 14.68 9.19
C GLY A 76 -7.54 13.85 8.13
N ILE A 77 -6.50 14.42 7.52
CA ILE A 77 -5.68 13.73 6.51
C ILE A 77 -5.01 12.48 7.09
N VAL A 78 -4.32 12.63 8.22
CA VAL A 78 -3.58 11.51 8.85
C VAL A 78 -4.55 10.42 9.29
N VAL A 79 -5.69 10.78 9.88
CA VAL A 79 -6.68 9.78 10.34
C VAL A 79 -7.26 9.00 9.15
N VAL A 80 -7.74 9.66 8.10
CA VAL A 80 -8.31 8.97 6.93
C VAL A 80 -7.28 8.06 6.24
N GLN A 81 -6.06 8.53 6.04
CA GLN A 81 -5.03 7.71 5.41
C GLN A 81 -4.65 6.49 6.26
N THR A 82 -4.55 6.68 7.58
CA THR A 82 -4.14 5.60 8.50
C THR A 82 -5.27 4.58 8.72
N VAL A 83 -6.51 5.04 8.90
CA VAL A 83 -7.69 4.16 9.01
C VAL A 83 -7.84 3.31 7.75
N ARG A 84 -7.72 3.92 6.56
CA ARG A 84 -7.75 3.19 5.29
C ARG A 84 -6.61 2.16 5.18
N ALA A 85 -5.40 2.52 5.57
CA ALA A 85 -4.26 1.61 5.54
C ALA A 85 -4.48 0.40 6.46
N ILE A 86 -5.05 0.60 7.65
CA ILE A 86 -5.43 -0.51 8.54
C ILE A 86 -6.59 -1.32 7.98
N ALA A 87 -7.67 -0.66 7.56
CA ALA A 87 -8.86 -1.33 7.05
C ALA A 87 -8.50 -2.25 5.88
N THR A 88 -7.57 -1.85 5.04
CA THR A 88 -7.05 -2.70 3.96
C THR A 88 -6.08 -3.77 4.48
N THR A 89 -5.17 -3.44 5.39
CA THR A 89 -4.20 -4.40 5.95
C THR A 89 -4.86 -5.54 6.73
N ILE A 90 -5.93 -5.25 7.48
CA ILE A 90 -6.67 -6.24 8.27
C ILE A 90 -7.83 -6.81 7.46
N GLY A 91 -8.61 -5.95 6.80
CA GLY A 91 -9.83 -6.33 6.10
C GLY A 91 -9.57 -7.19 4.89
N VAL A 92 -8.49 -6.96 4.13
CA VAL A 92 -8.19 -7.78 2.95
C VAL A 92 -7.90 -9.24 3.34
N PRO A 93 -6.95 -9.56 4.24
CA PRO A 93 -6.72 -10.94 4.68
C PRO A 93 -7.99 -11.63 5.24
N ILE A 94 -8.78 -10.93 6.06
CA ILE A 94 -10.01 -11.47 6.63
C ILE A 94 -11.04 -11.77 5.54
N ALA A 95 -11.27 -10.81 4.62
CA ALA A 95 -12.20 -11.00 3.51
C ALA A 95 -11.82 -12.22 2.68
N LEU A 96 -10.54 -12.42 2.41
CA LEU A 96 -10.06 -13.54 1.59
C LEU A 96 -10.25 -14.90 2.25
N ILE A 97 -10.01 -15.00 3.55
CA ILE A 97 -10.31 -16.21 4.33
C ILE A 97 -11.82 -16.45 4.32
N ALA A 98 -12.62 -15.41 4.54
CA ALA A 98 -14.07 -15.50 4.57
C ALA A 98 -14.70 -15.93 3.23
N PHE A 99 -14.15 -15.44 2.12
CA PHE A 99 -14.60 -15.83 0.77
C PHE A 99 -14.00 -17.17 0.30
N GLY A 100 -13.12 -17.81 1.09
CA GLY A 100 -12.46 -19.06 0.71
C GLY A 100 -11.43 -18.91 -0.41
N LEU A 101 -11.05 -17.68 -0.75
CA LEU A 101 -10.05 -17.39 -1.78
C LEU A 101 -8.61 -17.55 -1.26
N ALA A 102 -8.39 -17.55 0.06
CA ALA A 102 -7.07 -17.78 0.65
C ALA A 102 -7.15 -18.78 1.82
N GLY A 103 -6.31 -19.81 1.77
CA GLY A 103 -5.98 -20.60 2.96
C GLY A 103 -5.00 -19.85 3.87
N PRO A 104 -4.58 -20.43 5.02
CA PRO A 104 -3.44 -19.92 5.77
C PRO A 104 -2.27 -19.77 4.79
N ALA A 105 -1.63 -18.60 4.72
CA ALA A 105 -0.51 -18.38 3.82
C ALA A 105 0.61 -19.39 4.14
N ARG A 106 0.71 -20.45 3.34
CA ARG A 106 1.75 -21.46 3.47
C ARG A 106 2.89 -21.01 2.58
N PHE A 107 3.90 -20.38 3.18
CA PHE A 107 5.18 -20.22 2.50
C PHE A 107 5.69 -21.62 2.13
N PRO A 108 6.22 -21.85 0.92
CA PRO A 108 6.81 -23.12 0.57
C PRO A 108 7.97 -23.43 1.52
N VAL A 109 7.77 -24.36 2.48
CA VAL A 109 8.76 -24.69 3.53
C VAL A 109 9.71 -25.81 3.07
N SER A 110 9.46 -26.42 1.91
CA SER A 110 10.25 -27.54 1.42
C SER A 110 11.49 -27.03 0.67
N GLY A 111 12.65 -27.06 1.31
CA GLY A 111 13.97 -26.73 0.76
C GLY A 111 15.05 -26.72 1.86
N PRO A 112 16.35 -26.77 1.50
CA PRO A 112 17.44 -26.71 2.48
C PRO A 112 17.39 -25.38 3.26
N GLY A 113 17.55 -25.48 4.57
CA GLY A 113 17.50 -24.35 5.48
C GLY A 113 18.74 -23.47 5.40
N ILE A 114 18.66 -22.27 6.00
CA ILE A 114 19.78 -21.31 6.04
C ILE A 114 21.06 -21.92 6.65
N LEU A 115 20.90 -22.84 7.60
CA LEU A 115 22.01 -23.52 8.27
C LEU A 115 22.67 -24.59 7.41
N ASP A 116 21.96 -25.12 6.40
CA ASP A 116 22.46 -26.21 5.55
C ASP A 116 23.38 -25.69 4.44
N ALA A 117 23.22 -24.43 4.03
CA ALA A 117 24.09 -23.77 3.05
C ALA A 117 24.32 -22.27 3.39
N PRO A 118 25.17 -21.96 4.38
CA PRO A 118 25.40 -20.59 4.83
C PRO A 118 26.05 -19.71 3.75
N TRP A 119 26.79 -20.30 2.80
CA TRP A 119 27.38 -19.57 1.67
C TRP A 119 26.30 -19.06 0.70
N GLN A 120 25.24 -19.86 0.44
CA GLN A 120 24.10 -19.44 -0.37
C GLN A 120 23.32 -18.32 0.35
N ALA A 121 23.20 -18.40 1.68
CA ALA A 121 22.59 -17.34 2.48
C ALA A 121 23.38 -16.04 2.37
N GLY A 122 24.71 -16.10 2.54
CA GLY A 122 25.60 -14.96 2.42
C GLY A 122 25.56 -14.32 1.04
N LEU A 123 25.54 -15.15 -0.02
CA LEU A 123 25.43 -14.68 -1.40
C LEU A 123 24.08 -14.01 -1.65
N LEU A 124 22.97 -14.63 -1.25
CA LEU A 124 21.62 -14.08 -1.40
C LEU A 124 21.47 -12.75 -0.63
N ILE A 125 21.85 -12.72 0.65
CA ILE A 125 21.74 -11.51 1.48
C ILE A 125 22.68 -10.41 0.97
N GLY A 126 23.94 -10.75 0.68
CA GLY A 126 24.95 -9.80 0.21
C GLY A 126 24.56 -9.14 -1.12
N SER A 127 24.17 -9.95 -2.10
CA SER A 127 23.69 -9.47 -3.41
C SER A 127 22.38 -8.67 -3.31
N ALA A 128 21.45 -9.08 -2.44
CA ALA A 128 20.20 -8.36 -2.21
C ALA A 128 20.44 -6.98 -1.58
N VAL A 129 21.29 -6.89 -0.56
CA VAL A 129 21.68 -5.61 0.06
C VAL A 129 22.42 -4.74 -0.94
N LEU A 130 23.35 -5.31 -1.71
CA LEU A 130 24.09 -4.56 -2.73
C LEU A 130 23.14 -3.98 -3.79
N ALA A 131 22.19 -4.76 -4.30
CA ALA A 131 21.21 -4.30 -5.27
C ALA A 131 20.24 -3.26 -4.68
N ALA A 132 19.81 -3.44 -3.43
CA ALA A 132 19.00 -2.47 -2.71
C ALA A 132 19.70 -1.11 -2.60
N VAL A 133 20.96 -1.11 -2.16
CA VAL A 133 21.77 0.10 -1.99
C VAL A 133 22.13 0.72 -3.34
N ALA A 134 22.44 -0.09 -4.35
CA ALA A 134 22.73 0.40 -5.70
C ALA A 134 21.52 1.11 -6.31
N LEU A 135 20.33 0.49 -6.27
CA LEU A 135 19.11 1.14 -6.76
C LEU A 135 18.74 2.38 -5.95
N TYR A 136 18.93 2.35 -4.63
CA TYR A 136 18.75 3.51 -3.79
C TYR A 136 19.70 4.67 -4.17
N ARG A 137 20.98 4.38 -4.44
CA ARG A 137 21.99 5.38 -4.88
C ARG A 137 21.65 6.02 -6.22
N VAL A 138 21.00 5.29 -7.11
CA VAL A 138 20.54 5.80 -8.42
C VAL A 138 19.26 6.65 -8.29
N GLY A 139 18.70 6.78 -7.09
CA GLY A 139 17.49 7.55 -6.83
C GLY A 139 16.20 6.80 -7.20
N PHE A 140 16.28 5.48 -7.40
CA PHE A 140 15.10 4.67 -7.71
C PHE A 140 14.23 4.49 -6.46
N SER A 141 13.07 5.14 -6.46
CA SER A 141 12.06 4.99 -5.41
C SER A 141 11.65 3.52 -5.33
N GLY A 142 11.80 2.90 -4.15
CA GLY A 142 11.55 1.47 -3.95
C GLY A 142 12.74 0.52 -4.18
N GLY A 143 13.97 1.04 -4.31
CA GLY A 143 15.17 0.21 -4.45
C GLY A 143 15.33 -0.88 -3.38
N PHE A 144 14.96 -0.60 -2.13
CA PHE A 144 14.97 -1.56 -1.03
C PHE A 144 13.96 -2.71 -1.16
N PHE A 145 12.92 -2.55 -1.97
CA PHE A 145 11.95 -3.62 -2.25
C PHE A 145 12.29 -4.34 -3.55
N PHE A 146 12.49 -3.58 -4.63
CA PHE A 146 12.66 -4.12 -5.96
C PHE A 146 14.02 -4.82 -6.15
N GLY A 147 15.10 -4.26 -5.60
CA GLY A 147 16.45 -4.82 -5.72
C GLY A 147 16.55 -6.24 -5.15
N PRO A 148 16.23 -6.44 -3.86
CA PRO A 148 16.22 -7.77 -3.25
C PRO A 148 15.26 -8.77 -3.92
N MET A 149 14.16 -8.28 -4.52
CA MET A 149 13.20 -9.12 -5.21
C MET A 149 13.76 -9.65 -6.54
N VAL A 150 14.30 -8.76 -7.38
CA VAL A 150 14.90 -9.13 -8.67
C VAL A 150 16.10 -10.05 -8.48
N VAL A 151 17.01 -9.70 -7.57
CA VAL A 151 18.18 -10.54 -7.26
C VAL A 151 17.75 -11.93 -6.81
N SER A 152 16.76 -12.01 -5.94
CA SER A 152 16.24 -13.29 -5.46
C SER A 152 15.56 -14.09 -6.57
N ALA A 153 14.82 -13.44 -7.46
CA ALA A 153 14.19 -14.06 -8.63
C ALA A 153 15.23 -14.65 -9.58
N VAL A 154 16.30 -13.90 -9.87
CA VAL A 154 17.39 -14.38 -10.73
C VAL A 154 18.13 -15.54 -10.08
N LEU A 155 18.51 -15.43 -8.80
CA LEU A 155 19.29 -16.47 -8.11
C LEU A 155 18.51 -17.78 -7.92
N HIS A 156 17.21 -17.71 -7.62
CA HIS A 156 16.38 -18.92 -7.51
C HIS A 156 15.97 -19.44 -8.89
N GLY A 157 15.63 -18.57 -9.83
CA GLY A 157 15.23 -18.94 -11.19
C GLY A 157 16.37 -19.54 -12.03
N SER A 158 17.63 -19.21 -11.71
CA SER A 158 18.82 -19.81 -12.32
C SER A 158 19.31 -21.07 -11.63
N GLY A 159 18.68 -21.47 -10.51
CA GLY A 159 19.10 -22.63 -9.71
C GLY A 159 20.38 -22.43 -8.89
N PHE A 160 20.93 -21.22 -8.83
CA PHE A 160 22.14 -20.92 -8.04
C PHE A 160 21.88 -20.92 -6.53
N VAL A 161 20.66 -20.63 -6.11
CA VAL A 161 20.23 -20.62 -4.71
C VAL A 161 18.91 -21.38 -4.58
N GLU A 162 18.92 -22.43 -3.74
CA GLU A 162 17.72 -23.22 -3.40
C GLU A 162 17.22 -22.93 -1.98
N LEU A 163 17.90 -22.02 -1.28
CA LEU A 163 17.64 -21.69 0.11
C LEU A 163 16.24 -21.11 0.29
N ARG A 164 15.44 -21.75 1.16
CA ARG A 164 14.11 -21.24 1.49
C ARG A 164 14.08 -20.70 2.93
N PRO A 165 13.46 -19.53 3.15
CA PRO A 165 13.37 -18.97 4.49
C PRO A 165 12.50 -19.85 5.39
N PRO A 166 12.88 -20.06 6.66
CA PRO A 166 12.07 -20.83 7.60
C PRO A 166 10.68 -20.22 7.78
N GLY A 167 9.64 -21.04 7.93
CA GLY A 167 8.27 -20.55 8.08
C GLY A 167 8.07 -19.57 9.25
N TRP A 168 8.81 -19.75 10.35
CA TRP A 168 8.76 -18.84 11.50
C TRP A 168 9.26 -17.43 11.16
N PHE A 169 10.20 -17.28 10.23
CA PHE A 169 10.75 -15.97 9.84
C PHE A 169 9.69 -15.10 9.18
N ALA A 170 8.85 -15.72 8.33
CA ALA A 170 7.74 -15.02 7.70
C ALA A 170 6.65 -14.64 8.71
N SER A 171 6.36 -15.49 9.70
CA SER A 171 5.45 -15.16 10.80
C SER A 171 5.97 -13.98 11.63
N MET A 172 7.26 -13.93 11.96
CA MET A 172 7.85 -12.79 12.67
C MET A 172 7.79 -11.51 11.85
N ALA A 173 8.03 -11.59 10.54
CA ALA A 173 7.89 -10.45 9.64
C ALA A 173 6.44 -9.91 9.63
N MET A 174 5.44 -10.80 9.57
CA MET A 174 4.03 -10.41 9.63
C MET A 174 3.64 -9.78 10.97
N ILE A 175 4.14 -10.32 12.08
CA ILE A 175 3.92 -9.74 13.42
C ILE A 175 4.55 -8.34 13.50
N GLY A 176 5.78 -8.18 13.01
CA GLY A 176 6.47 -6.89 12.98
C GLY A 176 5.74 -5.85 12.12
N LEU A 177 5.30 -6.24 10.92
CA LEU A 177 4.50 -5.38 10.04
C LEU A 177 3.17 -4.99 10.67
N GLY A 178 2.48 -5.95 11.30
CA GLY A 178 1.26 -5.68 12.07
C GLY A 178 1.49 -4.70 13.21
N ALA A 179 2.59 -4.87 13.96
CA ALA A 179 2.97 -3.98 15.05
C ALA A 179 3.30 -2.56 14.56
N VAL A 180 4.05 -2.42 13.46
CA VAL A 180 4.35 -1.11 12.86
C VAL A 180 3.07 -0.41 12.41
N ASN A 181 2.16 -1.12 11.74
CA ASN A 181 0.88 -0.56 11.30
C ASN A 181 -0.02 -0.18 12.50
N GLY A 182 -0.05 -1.00 13.55
CA GLY A 182 -0.81 -0.73 14.78
C GLY A 182 -0.23 0.42 15.61
N SER A 183 1.10 0.57 15.65
CA SER A 183 1.78 1.62 16.41
C SER A 183 1.44 3.04 15.95
N ARG A 184 0.95 3.21 14.71
CA ARG A 184 0.49 4.50 14.19
C ARG A 184 -0.72 5.09 14.92
N PHE A 185 -1.37 4.29 15.78
CA PHE A 185 -2.50 4.70 16.61
C PHE A 185 -2.11 4.92 18.07
N ALA A 186 -0.84 4.68 18.43
CA ALA A 186 -0.34 5.11 19.71
C ALA A 186 -0.60 6.61 19.82
N ASN A 187 -1.48 7.00 20.75
CA ASN A 187 -1.88 8.38 21.02
C ASN A 187 -3.00 9.00 20.15
N THR A 188 -3.81 8.20 19.41
CA THR A 188 -5.04 8.72 18.76
C THR A 188 -6.28 8.38 19.58
N PRO A 189 -7.09 9.35 20.04
CA PRO A 189 -8.29 9.07 20.82
C PRO A 189 -9.34 8.33 19.98
N PHE A 190 -9.94 7.29 20.56
CA PHE A 190 -10.91 6.41 19.90
C PHE A 190 -12.11 7.18 19.31
N ARG A 191 -12.53 8.28 19.94
CA ARG A 191 -13.61 9.14 19.46
C ARG A 191 -13.26 9.81 18.12
N THR A 192 -12.03 10.30 17.97
CA THR A 192 -11.55 10.89 16.71
C THR A 192 -11.47 9.84 15.61
N LEU A 193 -11.03 8.62 15.96
CA LEU A 193 -11.04 7.49 15.02
C LEU A 193 -12.46 7.24 14.48
N LEU A 194 -13.44 7.17 15.39
CA LEU A 194 -14.84 6.89 15.04
C LEU A 194 -15.48 8.00 14.21
N HIS A 195 -15.13 9.26 14.50
CA HIS A 195 -15.61 10.45 13.77
C HIS A 195 -15.19 10.44 12.30
N TYR A 196 -13.93 10.11 12.02
CA TYR A 196 -13.40 10.03 10.66
C TYR A 196 -13.60 8.66 10.00
N LEU A 197 -14.11 7.67 10.73
CA LEU A 197 -14.26 6.30 10.25
C LEU A 197 -15.18 6.22 9.02
N ALA A 198 -16.32 6.91 9.06
CA ALA A 198 -17.27 6.93 7.95
C ALA A 198 -16.64 7.52 6.67
N ALA A 199 -15.93 8.64 6.81
CA ALA A 199 -15.22 9.28 5.69
C ALA A 199 -14.12 8.39 5.13
N SER A 200 -13.37 7.70 5.99
CA SER A 200 -12.31 6.78 5.58
C SER A 200 -12.84 5.52 4.90
N LEU A 201 -13.89 4.89 5.44
CA LEU A 201 -14.47 3.67 4.85
C LEU A 201 -15.24 4.00 3.57
N GLY A 202 -15.93 5.13 3.52
CA GLY A 202 -16.62 5.60 2.33
C GLY A 202 -15.65 5.90 1.18
N SER A 203 -14.57 6.65 1.44
CA SER A 203 -13.53 6.89 0.43
C SER A 203 -12.79 5.62 0.00
N LEU A 204 -12.60 4.66 0.91
CA LEU A 204 -12.09 3.33 0.58
C LEU A 204 -13.07 2.56 -0.33
N ALA A 205 -14.37 2.58 -0.05
CA ALA A 205 -15.37 1.91 -0.88
C ALA A 205 -15.41 2.48 -2.29
N VAL A 206 -15.34 3.82 -2.44
CA VAL A 206 -15.23 4.49 -3.74
C VAL A 206 -13.95 4.05 -4.45
N ALA A 207 -12.82 4.00 -3.75
CA ALA A 207 -11.57 3.55 -4.32
C ALA A 207 -11.66 2.11 -4.84
N VAL A 208 -12.21 1.19 -4.04
CA VAL A 208 -12.41 -0.21 -4.43
C VAL A 208 -13.33 -0.32 -5.65
N ALA A 209 -14.43 0.43 -5.70
CA ALA A 209 -15.36 0.40 -6.82
C ALA A 209 -14.70 0.86 -8.14
N VAL A 210 -13.92 1.94 -8.09
CA VAL A 210 -13.17 2.41 -9.26
C VAL A 210 -12.14 1.37 -9.71
N LEU A 211 -11.38 0.82 -8.75
CA LEU A 211 -10.35 -0.18 -9.05
C LEU A 211 -10.94 -1.46 -9.64
N PHE A 212 -12.11 -1.88 -9.18
CA PHE A 212 -12.83 -3.01 -9.76
C PHE A 212 -13.18 -2.77 -11.24
N GLY A 213 -13.59 -1.56 -11.60
CA GLY A 213 -13.78 -1.17 -13.01
C GLY A 213 -12.50 -1.28 -13.83
N PHE A 214 -11.37 -0.82 -13.30
CA PHE A 214 -10.07 -0.95 -13.96
C PHE A 214 -9.60 -2.41 -14.08
N VAL A 215 -9.89 -3.26 -13.10
CA VAL A 215 -9.62 -4.71 -13.19
C VAL A 215 -10.40 -5.32 -14.34
N ALA A 216 -11.69 -4.97 -14.51
CA ALA A 216 -12.49 -5.46 -15.63
C ALA A 216 -11.91 -5.02 -16.98
N ILE A 217 -11.46 -3.76 -17.10
CA ILE A 217 -10.79 -3.26 -18.31
C ILE A 217 -9.47 -4.01 -18.56
N ALA A 218 -8.65 -4.18 -17.52
CA ALA A 218 -7.37 -4.88 -17.62
C ALA A 218 -7.55 -6.34 -18.04
N ALA A 219 -8.61 -7.00 -17.55
CA ALA A 219 -8.94 -8.38 -17.92
C ALA A 219 -9.37 -8.53 -19.39
N LEU A 220 -9.96 -7.49 -19.99
CA LEU A 220 -10.35 -7.49 -21.41
C LEU A 220 -9.21 -7.09 -22.34
N THR A 221 -8.24 -6.32 -21.85
CA THR A 221 -7.17 -5.72 -22.66
C THR A 221 -5.82 -6.40 -22.51
N THR A 222 -5.62 -7.16 -21.44
CA THR A 222 -4.34 -7.81 -21.10
C THR A 222 -4.54 -9.31 -20.97
N SER A 223 -3.57 -10.11 -21.44
CA SER A 223 -3.56 -11.57 -21.30
C SER A 223 -3.10 -12.08 -19.93
N VAL A 224 -3.22 -11.27 -18.87
CA VAL A 224 -2.78 -11.59 -17.52
C VAL A 224 -3.89 -12.32 -16.77
N ARG A 225 -3.53 -13.27 -15.89
CA ARG A 225 -4.49 -14.04 -15.09
C ARG A 225 -5.32 -13.10 -14.20
N MET A 226 -6.61 -13.40 -14.07
CA MET A 226 -7.52 -12.61 -13.25
C MET A 226 -7.06 -12.50 -11.78
N SER A 227 -6.47 -13.57 -11.22
CA SER A 227 -5.85 -13.57 -9.89
C SER A 227 -4.79 -12.47 -9.74
N ASP A 228 -3.93 -12.33 -10.74
CA ASP A 228 -2.78 -11.42 -10.69
C ASP A 228 -3.26 -9.98 -10.81
N LEU A 229 -4.29 -9.74 -11.64
CA LEU A 229 -4.94 -8.43 -11.77
C LEU A 229 -5.66 -8.01 -10.49
N ILE A 230 -6.49 -8.89 -9.90
CA ILE A 230 -7.23 -8.59 -8.68
C ILE A 230 -6.26 -8.24 -7.55
N VAL A 231 -5.21 -9.04 -7.35
CA VAL A 231 -4.23 -8.82 -6.28
C VAL A 231 -3.40 -7.57 -6.54
N SER A 232 -3.03 -7.30 -7.79
CA SER A 232 -2.21 -6.11 -8.15
C SER A 232 -2.98 -4.80 -8.02
N TYR A 233 -4.27 -4.79 -8.37
CA TYR A 233 -5.09 -3.58 -8.37
C TYR A 233 -5.78 -3.36 -7.03
N ALA A 234 -5.84 -4.36 -6.15
CA ALA A 234 -6.38 -4.20 -4.81
C ALA A 234 -5.70 -3.04 -4.07
N PRO A 235 -6.47 -2.17 -3.39
CA PRO A 235 -5.90 -1.19 -2.49
C PRO A 235 -5.46 -1.91 -1.21
N GLY A 236 -4.17 -1.87 -0.90
CA GLY A 236 -3.62 -2.56 0.27
C GLY A 236 -2.13 -2.31 0.47
N ALA A 237 -1.62 -2.82 1.60
CA ALA A 237 -0.20 -2.82 1.90
C ALA A 237 0.52 -3.79 0.96
N VAL A 238 1.63 -3.34 0.37
CA VAL A 238 2.43 -4.11 -0.60
C VAL A 238 2.78 -5.49 -0.02
N ASP A 239 3.19 -5.55 1.24
CA ASP A 239 3.60 -6.79 1.91
C ASP A 239 2.47 -7.81 2.02
N ALA A 240 1.27 -7.36 2.42
CA ALA A 240 0.09 -8.23 2.51
C ALA A 240 -0.33 -8.73 1.12
N MET A 241 -0.25 -7.87 0.09
CA MET A 241 -0.58 -8.26 -1.28
C MET A 241 0.47 -9.21 -1.88
N MET A 242 1.74 -9.14 -1.50
CA MET A 242 2.76 -10.13 -1.91
C MET A 242 2.44 -11.52 -1.35
N ILE A 243 2.04 -11.58 -0.08
CA ILE A 243 1.69 -12.84 0.57
C ILE A 243 0.42 -13.41 -0.03
N LEU A 244 -0.53 -12.53 -0.34
CA LEU A 244 -1.73 -12.91 -1.07
C LEU A 244 -1.42 -13.43 -2.48
N ALA A 245 -0.47 -12.81 -3.18
CA ALA A 245 -0.05 -13.28 -4.49
C ALA A 245 0.43 -14.74 -4.41
N ILE A 246 1.26 -15.04 -3.41
CA ILE A 246 1.74 -16.41 -3.16
C ILE A 246 0.57 -17.35 -2.83
N ALA A 247 -0.35 -16.94 -1.96
CA ALA A 247 -1.50 -17.76 -1.55
C ALA A 247 -2.47 -18.05 -2.69
N LEU A 248 -2.64 -17.11 -3.63
CA LEU A 248 -3.49 -17.24 -4.82
C LEU A 248 -2.78 -17.83 -6.04
N HIS A 249 -1.53 -18.28 -5.88
CA HIS A 249 -0.67 -18.72 -6.98
C HIS A 249 -0.54 -17.67 -8.10
N ALA A 250 -0.58 -16.39 -7.73
CA ALA A 250 -0.32 -15.25 -8.58
C ALA A 250 1.17 -14.87 -8.56
N ASP A 251 1.63 -14.20 -9.61
CA ASP A 251 3.03 -13.81 -9.76
C ASP A 251 3.41 -12.65 -8.82
N PRO A 252 4.24 -12.86 -7.79
CA PRO A 252 4.57 -11.81 -6.83
C PRO A 252 5.45 -10.71 -7.43
N VAL A 253 6.21 -10.99 -8.48
CA VAL A 253 7.05 -9.99 -9.17
C VAL A 253 6.17 -9.00 -9.90
N PHE A 254 5.15 -9.50 -10.62
CA PHE A 254 4.16 -8.64 -11.29
C PHE A 254 3.38 -7.79 -10.28
N VAL A 255 2.90 -8.40 -9.19
CA VAL A 255 2.15 -7.68 -8.14
C VAL A 255 3.05 -6.62 -7.49
N GLY A 256 4.32 -6.95 -7.22
CA GLY A 256 5.30 -6.03 -6.65
C GLY A 256 5.59 -4.85 -7.57
N ALA A 257 5.76 -5.10 -8.87
CA ALA A 257 5.97 -4.07 -9.88
C ALA A 257 4.76 -3.12 -9.99
N CYS A 258 3.53 -3.65 -10.02
CA CYS A 258 2.31 -2.85 -10.06
C CYS A 258 2.16 -1.94 -8.82
N HIS A 259 2.43 -2.49 -7.63
CA HIS A 259 2.38 -1.71 -6.39
C HIS A 259 3.46 -0.63 -6.32
N LEU A 260 4.65 -0.93 -6.84
CA LEU A 260 5.72 0.05 -6.92
C LEU A 260 5.36 1.18 -7.90
N ALA A 261 4.83 0.83 -9.07
CA ALA A 261 4.37 1.79 -10.06
C ALA A 261 3.33 2.76 -9.45
N ARG A 262 2.37 2.23 -8.67
CA ARG A 262 1.40 3.04 -7.91
C ARG A 262 2.10 4.07 -7.01
N ILE A 263 3.09 3.66 -6.23
CA ILE A 263 3.81 4.57 -5.32
C ILE A 263 4.50 5.69 -6.12
N ILE A 264 5.19 5.34 -7.21
CA ILE A 264 5.92 6.29 -8.05
C ILE A 264 4.95 7.29 -8.69
N VAL A 265 3.88 6.80 -9.33
CA VAL A 265 2.89 7.63 -10.03
C VAL A 265 2.22 8.59 -9.06
N VAL A 266 1.80 8.10 -7.89
CA VAL A 266 1.12 8.92 -6.90
C VAL A 266 2.06 9.96 -6.30
N SER A 267 3.30 9.58 -5.99
CA SER A 267 4.32 10.52 -5.48
C SER A 267 4.63 11.63 -6.49
N ALA A 268 4.65 11.29 -7.79
CA ALA A 268 4.86 12.26 -8.87
C ALA A 268 3.61 13.13 -9.14
N ALA A 269 2.40 12.57 -9.02
CA ALA A 269 1.14 13.27 -9.26
C ALA A 269 0.71 14.19 -8.11
N LEU A 270 1.16 13.91 -6.89
CA LEU A 270 0.85 14.69 -5.69
C LEU A 270 1.10 16.21 -5.82
N PRO A 271 2.31 16.68 -6.19
CA PRO A 271 2.57 18.11 -6.33
C PRO A 271 1.71 18.78 -7.41
N PHE A 272 1.39 18.04 -8.48
CA PHE A 272 0.56 18.55 -9.58
C PHE A 272 -0.88 18.78 -9.12
N GLY A 273 -1.51 17.80 -8.47
CA GLY A 273 -2.88 18.00 -8.01
C GLY A 273 -2.98 18.98 -6.83
N ALA A 274 -1.93 19.15 -6.02
CA ALA A 274 -1.88 20.20 -5.01
C ALA A 274 -2.02 21.60 -5.66
N HIS A 275 -1.31 21.85 -6.76
CA HIS A 275 -1.46 23.10 -7.53
C HIS A 275 -2.84 23.24 -8.20
N MET A 276 -3.44 22.14 -8.66
CA MET A 276 -4.79 22.19 -9.24
C MET A 276 -5.85 22.55 -8.21
N THR A 277 -5.73 22.04 -6.99
CA THR A 277 -6.72 22.27 -5.91
C THR A 277 -6.65 23.67 -5.31
N GLU A 278 -5.52 24.39 -5.42
CA GLU A 278 -5.40 25.81 -5.08
C GLU A 278 -6.39 26.69 -5.87
N ARG A 279 -6.73 26.31 -7.11
CA ARG A 279 -7.68 27.07 -7.94
C ARG A 279 -9.14 26.99 -7.46
N PHE A 280 -9.48 26.03 -6.59
CA PHE A 280 -10.86 25.78 -6.17
C PHE A 280 -11.26 26.50 -4.88
N GLY A 281 -10.40 27.38 -4.36
CA GLY A 281 -10.70 28.26 -3.23
C GLY A 281 -10.67 27.55 -1.88
N HIS A 282 -10.09 28.22 -0.89
CA HIS A 282 -9.99 27.74 0.48
C HIS A 282 -11.35 27.95 1.16
N LYS A 283 -12.07 26.87 1.50
CA LYS A 283 -13.23 26.97 2.40
C LYS A 283 -12.70 26.95 3.84
N PRO A 284 -13.01 27.94 4.69
CA PRO A 284 -12.56 27.93 6.07
C PRO A 284 -13.13 26.70 6.80
N HIS A 285 -12.29 26.10 7.64
CA HIS A 285 -12.62 24.93 8.43
C HIS A 285 -13.62 25.27 9.54
N HIS A 286 -14.91 24.95 9.34
CA HIS A 286 -15.88 24.83 10.44
C HIS A 286 -15.81 23.42 11.04
N HIS A 287 -14.82 23.19 11.90
CA HIS A 287 -14.90 22.11 12.87
C HIS A 287 -14.63 22.69 14.24
N ASP A 288 -15.67 23.32 14.79
CA ASP A 288 -15.80 23.50 16.22
C ASP A 288 -15.67 22.12 16.86
N LEU A 289 -14.51 21.88 17.48
CA LEU A 289 -14.43 20.89 18.54
C LEU A 289 -15.50 21.29 19.56
N PRO A 290 -16.25 20.34 20.16
CA PRO A 290 -16.98 20.68 21.36
C PRO A 290 -15.96 21.26 22.35
N GLU A 291 -16.24 22.49 22.75
CA GLU A 291 -15.47 23.28 23.71
C GLU A 291 -14.98 22.37 24.84
N PRO A 292 -13.68 22.41 25.22
CA PRO A 292 -13.23 21.62 26.35
C PRO A 292 -13.88 22.18 27.62
N LEU A 293 -15.00 21.56 28.02
CA LEU A 293 -15.60 21.56 29.36
C LEU A 293 -15.14 22.72 30.25
N ASP A 294 -15.61 23.94 29.99
CA ASP A 294 -15.58 25.03 30.98
C ASP A 294 -16.46 24.68 32.20
N THR A 295 -17.27 23.63 32.08
CA THR A 295 -17.99 22.95 33.17
C THR A 295 -17.10 22.32 34.23
N ALA A 296 -15.77 22.24 34.04
CA ALA A 296 -14.85 21.84 35.10
C ALA A 296 -14.34 23.03 35.95
N ARG A 297 -14.48 24.28 35.47
CA ARG A 297 -14.17 25.48 36.26
C ARG A 297 -15.35 25.87 37.15
N ASP A 298 -16.57 25.78 36.65
CA ASP A 298 -17.77 26.13 37.42
C ASP A 298 -18.04 25.13 38.57
N ALA A 299 -17.64 23.86 38.44
CA ALA A 299 -17.78 22.87 39.51
C ALA A 299 -16.74 22.97 40.65
N LEU A 300 -15.79 23.90 40.53
CA LEU A 300 -14.81 24.22 41.57
C LEU A 300 -15.06 25.58 42.22
N GLU A 301 -16.04 26.35 41.71
CA GLU A 301 -16.41 27.68 42.22
C GLU A 301 -17.76 27.67 43.00
N ASP A 302 -18.47 26.54 43.06
CA ASP A 302 -19.65 26.28 43.91
C ASP A 302 -19.35 25.27 45.05
#